data_AF-A0A6N3ILU0-F1
#
_entry.id   AF-A0A6N3ILU0-F1
#
_cell.length_a   1.000
_cell.length_b   1.000
_cell.length_c   1.000
_cell.angle_alpha   90.00
_cell.angle_beta   90.00
_cell.angle_gamma   90.00
#
_symmetry.space_group_name_H-M   'P 1'
#
loop_
_entity.id
_entity.type
_entity.pdbx_description
1 polymer ?
#
loop_
_entity_poly.entity_id
_entity_poly.type
_entity_poly.pdbx_seq_one_letter_code
_entity_poly.pdbx_strand_id
1 'polypeptide(L)'
;MRLKWKNGCAGTGVTLPIFARGTNTDKAPAYGRALALLKREGRCPSDVEHRQIKYRNNVIECDHGKLKRIIGATLGFKSMKTAYATIKGIEVMRALRKGQASAFYYGDPLGEMRLVSRVFEM
;
A
#
# COMPACT_ATOMS: atom_id res chain seq x y z
N MET A 1 -3.72 9.15 -19.78
CA MET A 1 -3.99 7.75 -19.39
C MET A 1 -4.88 7.76 -18.14
N ARG A 2 -6.16 7.42 -18.29
CA ARG A 2 -7.21 7.52 -17.26
C ARG A 2 -7.31 6.17 -16.55
N LEU A 3 -6.69 6.03 -15.38
CA LEU A 3 -6.84 4.83 -14.56
C LEU A 3 -8.27 4.82 -13.98
N LYS A 4 -9.16 4.04 -14.61
CA LYS A 4 -10.44 3.64 -14.01
C LYS A 4 -10.12 2.88 -12.73
N TRP A 5 -10.41 3.48 -11.58
CA TRP A 5 -10.66 2.74 -10.37
C TRP A 5 -12.01 2.04 -10.58
N LYS A 6 -11.98 0.81 -11.09
CA LYS A 6 -13.16 -0.06 -11.07
C LYS A 6 -13.35 -0.53 -9.63
N ASN A 7 -14.55 -0.31 -9.10
CA ASN A 7 -15.05 -1.01 -7.92
C ASN A 7 -14.78 -2.51 -8.10
N GLY A 8 -14.05 -3.09 -7.14
CA GLY A 8 -13.56 -4.46 -7.25
C GLY A 8 -12.91 -4.91 -5.95
N CYS A 9 -13.63 -4.81 -4.84
CA CYS A 9 -13.29 -5.52 -3.60
C CYS A 9 -14.52 -6.25 -3.08
N ALA A 10 -15.11 -7.10 -3.91
CA ALA A 10 -15.93 -8.22 -3.48
C ALA A 10 -15.20 -9.47 -4.00
N GLY A 11 -14.45 -10.17 -3.14
CA GLY A 11 -13.86 -11.46 -3.52
C GLY A 11 -12.60 -11.93 -2.78
N THR A 12 -11.82 -11.07 -2.13
CA THR A 12 -10.63 -11.51 -1.38
C THR A 12 -10.73 -11.08 0.08
N GLY A 13 -10.99 -12.04 0.97
CA GLY A 13 -11.09 -11.85 2.43
C GLY A 13 -9.77 -11.50 3.11
N VAL A 14 -9.14 -10.40 2.69
CA VAL A 14 -8.02 -9.71 3.38
C VAL A 14 -8.12 -8.21 3.13
N THR A 15 -9.31 -7.63 3.26
CA THR A 15 -9.42 -6.18 3.46
C THR A 15 -9.41 -5.95 4.97
N LEU A 16 -8.23 -5.78 5.55
CA LEU A 16 -8.16 -4.94 6.75
C LEU A 16 -8.57 -3.54 6.25
N PRO A 17 -9.69 -2.96 6.69
CA PRO A 17 -9.96 -1.57 6.42
C PRO A 17 -9.00 -0.78 7.29
N ILE A 18 -7.75 -0.65 6.84
CA ILE A 18 -6.85 0.39 7.32
C ILE A 18 -7.32 1.71 6.72
N PHE A 19 -8.56 2.10 7.05
CA PHE A 19 -8.93 3.49 6.96
C PHE A 19 -8.14 4.21 8.05
N ALA A 20 -7.03 4.80 7.62
CA ALA A 20 -6.23 5.65 8.48
C ALA A 20 -7.11 6.81 8.94
N ARG A 21 -7.17 7.04 10.27
CA ARG A 21 -7.86 8.18 10.89
C ARG A 21 -7.43 9.55 10.33
N GLY A 22 -6.29 9.62 9.66
CA GLY A 22 -5.87 10.79 8.89
C GLY A 22 -4.84 10.44 7.84
N THR A 23 -4.88 11.14 6.70
CA THR A 23 -3.94 11.02 5.58
C THR A 23 -3.03 12.24 5.54
N ASN A 24 -1.76 12.05 5.23
CA ASN A 24 -0.80 13.13 5.06
C ASN A 24 -0.36 13.22 3.60
N THR A 25 -0.41 14.40 3.00
CA THR A 25 0.09 14.63 1.64
C THR A 25 1.01 15.84 1.58
N ASP A 26 1.62 16.05 0.42
CA ASP A 26 2.26 17.31 0.10
C ASP A 26 1.21 18.45 -0.03
N LYS A 27 1.70 19.68 -0.21
CA LYS A 27 0.87 20.88 -0.37
C LYS A 27 0.40 21.12 -1.81
N ALA A 28 0.42 20.12 -2.68
CA ALA A 28 -0.01 20.29 -4.06
C ALA A 28 -1.53 20.54 -4.12
N PRO A 29 -1.99 21.50 -4.96
CA PRO A 29 -3.39 21.92 -5.02
C PRO A 29 -4.34 20.82 -5.51
N ALA A 30 -3.82 19.78 -6.16
CA ALA A 30 -4.61 18.67 -6.68
C ALA A 30 -5.27 17.81 -5.58
N TYR A 31 -4.61 17.65 -4.42
CA TYR A 31 -5.05 16.72 -3.38
C TYR A 31 -6.37 17.14 -2.72
N GLY A 32 -6.57 18.43 -2.48
CA GLY A 32 -7.82 18.93 -1.89
C GLY A 32 -9.04 18.58 -2.75
N ARG A 33 -8.95 18.77 -4.07
CA ARG A 33 -10.01 18.40 -5.01
C ARG A 33 -10.20 16.89 -5.07
N ALA A 34 -9.12 16.11 -5.10
CA ALA A 34 -9.19 14.65 -5.15
C ALA A 34 -9.85 14.06 -3.89
N LEU A 35 -9.51 14.57 -2.70
CA LEU A 35 -10.11 14.14 -1.43
C LEU A 35 -11.60 14.47 -1.35
N ALA A 36 -12.00 15.66 -1.79
CA ALA A 36 -13.42 16.03 -1.83
C ALA A 36 -14.22 15.10 -2.74
N LEU A 37 -13.67 14.74 -3.91
CA LEU A 37 -14.28 13.77 -4.83
C LEU A 37 -14.39 12.38 -4.20
N LEU A 38 -13.32 11.90 -3.55
CA LEU A 38 -13.31 10.58 -2.90
C LEU A 38 -14.29 10.48 -1.72
N LYS A 39 -14.46 11.57 -0.95
CA LYS A 39 -15.47 11.66 0.10
C LYS A 39 -16.88 11.63 -0.47
N ARG A 40 -17.12 12.34 -1.59
CA ARG A 40 -18.42 12.33 -2.29
C ARG A 40 -18.75 10.98 -2.90
N GLU A 41 -17.76 10.26 -3.42
CA GLU A 41 -17.92 8.90 -3.98
C GLU A 41 -18.11 7.82 -2.89
N GLY A 42 -18.05 8.16 -1.60
CA GLY A 42 -18.15 7.20 -0.50
C GLY A 42 -16.95 6.26 -0.37
N ARG A 43 -15.86 6.55 -1.08
CA ARG A 43 -14.63 5.75 -1.10
C ARG A 43 -13.63 6.15 -0.02
N CYS A 44 -13.88 7.26 0.65
CA CYS A 44 -13.14 7.77 1.79
C CYS A 44 -14.12 8.19 2.89
N PRO A 45 -13.97 7.69 4.13
CA PRO A 45 -14.76 8.11 5.27
C PRO A 45 -14.70 9.63 5.45
N SER A 46 -15.84 10.20 5.81
CA SER A 46 -16.00 11.65 5.94
C SER A 46 -15.10 12.24 7.04
N ASP A 47 -14.81 11.44 8.07
CA ASP A 47 -13.97 11.71 9.24
C ASP A 47 -12.47 11.65 8.98
N VAL A 48 -12.01 11.23 7.80
CA VAL A 48 -10.58 11.23 7.48
C VAL A 48 -10.05 12.66 7.48
N GLU A 49 -9.14 12.93 8.41
CA GLU A 49 -8.39 14.18 8.47
C GLU A 49 -7.36 14.27 7.36
N HIS A 50 -7.29 15.41 6.70
CA HIS A 50 -6.22 15.71 5.76
C HIS A 50 -5.15 16.57 6.42
N ARG A 51 -3.91 16.06 6.46
CA ARG A 51 -2.76 16.72 7.08
C ARG A 51 -1.73 17.08 6.02
N GLN A 52 -1.09 18.23 6.18
CA GLN A 52 -0.01 18.71 5.30
C GLN A 52 1.24 19.02 6.12
N ILE A 53 1.71 18.03 6.86
CA ILE A 53 2.80 18.17 7.82
C ILE A 53 4.12 17.81 7.14
N LYS A 54 5.05 18.78 7.08
CA LYS A 54 6.34 18.64 6.38
C LYS A 54 7.17 17.45 6.90
N TYR A 55 7.34 17.31 8.21
CA TYR A 55 8.18 16.23 8.77
C TYR A 55 7.59 14.83 8.53
N ARG A 56 6.27 14.70 8.34
CA ARG A 56 5.63 13.43 7.98
C ARG A 56 5.89 13.06 6.52
N ASN A 57 6.07 14.05 5.65
CA ASN A 57 6.49 13.82 4.27
C ASN A 57 7.91 13.25 4.21
N ASN A 58 8.82 13.65 5.12
CA ASN A 58 10.17 13.09 5.16
C ASN A 58 10.16 11.56 5.32
N VAL A 59 9.22 10.99 6.09
CA VAL A 59 9.12 9.52 6.25
C VAL A 59 8.73 8.85 4.93
N ILE A 60 7.79 9.46 4.19
CA ILE A 60 7.34 8.99 2.87
C ILE A 60 8.51 9.09 1.86
N GLU A 61 9.21 10.22 1.85
CA GLU A 61 10.37 10.46 1.00
C GLU A 61 11.52 9.49 1.30
N CYS A 62 11.81 9.24 2.58
CA CYS A 62 12.79 8.23 2.98
C CYS A 62 12.40 6.84 2.49
N ASP A 63 11.12 6.49 2.54
CA ASP A 63 10.66 5.19 2.06
C ASP A 63 10.79 5.04 0.55
N HIS A 64 10.44 6.10 -0.19
CA HIS A 64 10.68 6.19 -1.63
C HIS A 64 12.17 6.06 -1.95
N GLY A 65 13.05 6.69 -1.17
CA GLY A 65 14.50 6.58 -1.33
C GLY A 65 15.00 5.13 -1.17
N LYS A 66 14.51 4.41 -0.15
CA LYS A 66 14.82 2.98 0.05
C LYS A 66 14.36 2.13 -1.13
N LEU A 67 13.13 2.36 -1.61
CA LEU A 67 12.58 1.61 -2.74
C LEU A 67 13.37 1.91 -4.03
N LYS A 68 13.66 3.17 -4.32
CA LYS A 68 14.48 3.58 -5.47
C LYS A 68 15.88 2.97 -5.41
N ARG A 69 16.49 2.85 -4.23
CA ARG A 69 17.81 2.20 -4.07
C ARG A 69 17.76 0.72 -4.46
N ILE A 70 16.73 -0.01 -4.03
CA ILE A 70 16.54 -1.42 -4.39
C ILE A 70 16.31 -1.57 -5.89
N ILE A 71 15.45 -0.72 -6.47
CA ILE A 71 15.14 -0.73 -7.91
C ILE A 71 16.37 -0.38 -8.74
N GLY A 72 17.14 0.63 -8.34
CA GLY A 72 18.37 1.04 -9.02
C GLY A 72 19.42 -0.07 -9.00
N ALA A 73 19.60 -0.76 -7.88
CA ALA A 73 20.51 -1.90 -7.77
C ALA A 73 20.06 -3.11 -8.62
N THR A 74 18.76 -3.24 -8.91
CA THR A 74 18.19 -4.35 -9.70
C THR A 74 18.04 -4.02 -11.19
N LEU A 75 18.67 -2.94 -11.69
CA LEU A 75 18.59 -2.46 -13.07
C LEU A 75 17.17 -2.09 -13.54
N GLY A 76 16.26 -1.85 -12.59
CA GLY A 76 14.86 -1.54 -12.88
C GLY A 76 14.00 -2.75 -13.26
N PHE A 77 12.74 -2.48 -13.61
CA PHE A 77 11.79 -3.51 -13.98
C PHE A 77 11.76 -3.71 -15.50
N LYS A 78 12.00 -4.94 -15.97
CA LYS A 78 11.94 -5.27 -17.40
C LYS A 78 10.51 -5.37 -17.96
N SER A 79 9.50 -5.53 -17.12
CA SER A 79 8.08 -5.58 -17.51
C SER A 79 7.17 -5.11 -16.38
N MET A 80 5.93 -4.74 -16.69
CA MET A 80 4.94 -4.37 -15.67
C MET A 80 4.56 -5.56 -14.75
N LYS A 81 4.53 -6.78 -15.30
CA LYS A 81 4.24 -8.00 -14.52
C LYS A 81 5.32 -8.23 -13.46
N THR A 82 6.59 -8.09 -13.84
CA THR A 82 7.71 -8.23 -12.90
C THR A 82 7.77 -7.06 -11.91
N ALA A 83 7.45 -5.83 -12.34
CA ALA A 83 7.33 -4.69 -11.43
C ALA A 83 6.31 -4.95 -10.32
N TYR A 84 5.11 -5.41 -10.69
CA TYR A 84 4.03 -5.68 -9.75
C TYR A 84 4.39 -6.80 -8.76
N ALA A 85 4.94 -7.91 -9.26
CA ALA A 85 5.37 -9.02 -8.41
C ALA A 85 6.48 -8.58 -7.42
N THR A 86 7.46 -7.80 -7.88
CA THR A 86 8.56 -7.33 -7.03
C THR A 86 8.10 -6.34 -5.97
N ILE A 87 7.25 -5.36 -6.32
CA ILE A 87 6.72 -4.40 -5.35
C ILE A 87 5.88 -5.14 -4.30
N LYS A 88 4.99 -6.04 -4.73
CA LYS A 88 4.19 -6.89 -3.86
C LYS A 88 5.05 -7.74 -2.92
N GLY A 89 6.13 -8.34 -3.43
CA GLY A 89 7.08 -9.10 -2.61
C GLY A 89 7.81 -8.25 -1.57
N ILE A 90 8.24 -7.04 -1.94
CA ILE A 90 8.87 -6.10 -1.00
C ILE A 90 7.90 -5.70 0.11
N GLU A 91 6.62 -5.47 -0.20
CA GLU A 91 5.58 -5.17 0.78
C GLU A 91 5.36 -6.33 1.75
N VAL A 92 5.20 -7.56 1.24
CA VAL A 92 5.05 -8.77 2.06
C VAL A 92 6.24 -8.95 3.00
N MET A 93 7.47 -8.87 2.46
CA MET A 93 8.70 -9.01 3.26
C MET A 93 8.79 -7.95 4.36
N ARG A 94 8.33 -6.72 4.10
CA ARG A 94 8.28 -5.64 5.10
C ARG A 94 7.21 -5.89 6.16
N ALA A 95 6.04 -6.39 5.79
CA ALA A 95 4.95 -6.72 6.71
C ALA A 95 5.33 -7.88 7.64
N LEU A 96 5.97 -8.92 7.09
CA LEU A 96 6.54 -10.04 7.85
C LEU A 96 7.58 -9.52 8.87
N ARG A 97 8.58 -8.75 8.41
CA ARG A 97 9.63 -8.19 9.28
C ARG A 97 9.09 -7.29 10.40
N LYS A 98 7.97 -6.59 10.16
CA LYS A 98 7.32 -5.74 11.16
C LYS A 98 6.41 -6.50 12.13
N GLY A 99 6.22 -7.81 11.95
CA GLY A 99 5.27 -8.60 12.73
C GLY A 99 3.80 -8.25 12.45
N GLN A 100 3.52 -7.50 11.38
CA GLN A 100 2.14 -7.17 10.96
C GLN A 100 1.39 -8.40 10.44
N ALA A 101 2.14 -9.44 10.08
CA ALA A 101 1.59 -10.73 9.73
C ALA A 101 1.29 -11.61 10.95
N SER A 102 1.50 -11.14 12.20
CA SER A 102 1.23 -11.89 13.46
C SER A 102 -0.14 -12.61 13.47
N ALA A 103 -1.16 -12.00 12.89
CA ALA A 103 -2.49 -12.59 12.72
C ALA A 103 -2.51 -13.90 11.89
N PHE A 104 -1.53 -14.12 11.02
CA PHE A 104 -1.38 -15.33 10.20
C PHE A 104 -0.59 -16.44 10.90
N TYR A 105 0.01 -16.17 12.08
CA TYR A 105 0.84 -17.13 12.82
C TYR A 105 0.13 -17.83 13.99
N TYR A 106 -1.15 -17.52 14.26
CA TYR A 106 -1.87 -18.09 15.41
C TYR A 106 -2.05 -19.61 15.23
N GLY A 107 -1.08 -20.39 15.73
CA GLY A 107 -1.11 -21.84 15.84
C GLY A 107 -0.43 -22.65 14.72
N ASP A 108 0.25 -22.03 13.74
CA ASP A 108 0.86 -22.79 12.64
C ASP A 108 2.25 -22.23 12.22
N PRO A 109 3.35 -23.02 12.36
CA PRO A 109 4.67 -22.68 11.82
C PRO A 109 4.67 -22.41 10.30
N LEU A 110 3.64 -22.85 9.57
CA LEU A 110 3.47 -22.65 8.12
C LEU A 110 2.77 -21.33 7.74
N GLY A 111 2.46 -20.46 8.70
CA GLY A 111 1.73 -19.21 8.49
C GLY A 111 2.35 -18.30 7.41
N GLU A 112 3.68 -18.26 7.33
CA GLU A 112 4.42 -17.51 6.30
C GLU A 112 4.23 -18.10 4.91
N MET A 113 4.30 -19.43 4.79
CA MET A 113 4.12 -20.13 3.51
C MET A 113 2.70 -19.93 2.97
N ARG A 114 1.69 -19.97 3.85
CA ARG A 114 0.29 -19.69 3.48
C ARG A 114 0.10 -18.24 3.05
N LEU A 115 0.74 -17.28 3.71
CA LEU A 115 0.70 -15.87 3.31
C LEU A 115 1.29 -15.69 1.90
N VAL A 116 2.46 -16.28 1.64
CA VAL A 116 3.13 -16.20 0.34
C VAL A 116 2.31 -16.86 -0.76
N SER A 117 1.81 -18.09 -0.54
CA SER A 117 0.94 -18.80 -1.49
C SER A 117 -0.33 -17.99 -1.80
N ARG A 118 -0.96 -17.38 -0.79
CA ARG A 118 -2.14 -16.54 -0.97
C ARG A 118 -1.86 -15.24 -1.72
N VAL A 119 -0.71 -14.60 -1.49
CA VAL A 119 -0.37 -13.32 -2.11
C VAL A 119 0.06 -13.47 -3.57
N PHE A 120 0.70 -14.60 -3.89
CA PHE A 120 1.21 -14.91 -5.23
C PHE A 120 0.35 -15.90 -6.02
N GLU A 121 -0.78 -16.37 -5.45
CA GLU A 121 -1.70 -17.34 -6.08
C GLU A 121 -0.96 -18.61 -6.54
N MET A 122 -0.08 -19.14 -5.68
CA MET A 122 0.77 -20.31 -5.92
C MET A 122 0.25 -21.55 -5.21
#